data_AF-A0A4Y2UEW0-F1
#
_entry.id   AF-A0A4Y2UEW0-F1
#
_cell.length_a   1.000
_cell.length_b   1.000
_cell.length_c   1.000
_cell.angle_alpha   90.00
_cell.angle_beta   90.00
_cell.angle_gamma   90.00
#
_symmetry.space_group_name_H-M   'P 1'
#
loop_
_entity.id
_entity.type
_entity.pdbx_description
1 polymer ?
#
loop_
_entity_poly.entity_id
_entity_poly.type
_entity_poly.pdbx_seq_one_letter_code
_entity_poly.pdbx_strand_id
1 'polypeptide(L)'
;MSDDTEGNVSCLEDRHRQKDLMDLVKGNGPWQWSILTVVLVCVIPHGSNNFSMTFIAPNVDHWCSRPPGTNISVQYWKEFALPPDDKQCSRYKFINISERSEGGNASRETISCDSWEYDDSIYSSTIVSQWNLVCDREWLISMSKSIFIAGIFLSSTLFAYLTD
;
A
#
# COMPACT_ATOMS: atom_id res chain seq x y z
N MET A 1 1.69 62.49 14.11
CA MET A 1 2.56 62.66 12.92
C MET A 1 3.92 61.97 13.09
N SER A 2 4.01 60.92 13.92
CA SER A 2 5.27 60.20 14.19
C SER A 2 5.16 58.69 13.99
N ASP A 3 3.95 58.18 13.73
CA ASP A 3 3.61 56.75 13.67
C ASP A 3 3.85 56.16 12.26
N ASP A 4 3.69 56.99 11.21
CA ASP A 4 3.88 56.56 9.81
C ASP A 4 5.36 56.33 9.43
N THR A 5 6.29 56.96 10.15
CA THR A 5 7.74 56.85 9.87
C THR A 5 8.31 55.55 10.40
N GLU A 6 7.84 55.07 11.55
CA GLU A 6 8.31 53.85 12.22
C GLU A 6 7.75 52.58 11.53
N GLY A 7 6.51 52.65 11.03
CA GLY A 7 5.92 51.62 10.16
C GLY A 7 6.60 51.51 8.79
N ASN A 8 7.08 52.63 8.21
CA ASN A 8 7.81 52.61 6.95
C ASN A 8 9.21 52.00 7.12
N VAL A 9 9.90 52.29 8.22
CA VAL A 9 11.24 51.74 8.50
C VAL A 9 11.19 50.23 8.75
N SER A 10 10.22 49.75 9.54
CA SER A 10 10.03 48.31 9.77
C SER A 10 9.67 47.55 8.48
N CYS A 11 8.75 48.10 7.67
CA CYS A 11 8.41 47.51 6.37
C CYS A 11 9.57 47.54 5.36
N LEU A 12 10.45 48.55 5.42
CA LEU A 12 11.62 48.64 4.54
C LEU A 12 12.69 47.62 4.93
N GLU A 13 12.89 47.39 6.22
CA GLU A 13 13.85 46.41 6.73
C GLU A 13 13.40 44.97 6.46
N ASP A 14 12.09 44.69 6.57
CA ASP A 14 11.51 43.41 6.19
C ASP A 14 11.57 43.16 4.68
N ARG A 15 11.34 44.19 3.85
CA ARG A 15 11.53 44.07 2.40
C ARG A 15 12.99 43.89 2.01
N HIS A 16 13.94 44.47 2.75
CA HIS A 16 15.36 44.27 2.50
C HIS A 16 15.79 42.85 2.88
N ARG A 17 15.39 42.39 4.07
CA ARG A 17 15.60 41.01 4.55
C ARG A 17 14.97 39.97 3.63
N GLN A 18 13.75 40.20 3.15
CA GLN A 18 13.13 39.32 2.16
C GLN A 18 13.89 39.30 0.83
N LYS A 19 14.46 40.43 0.38
CA LYS A 19 15.30 40.46 -0.83
C LYS A 19 16.62 39.74 -0.61
N ASP A 20 17.27 39.90 0.53
CA ASP A 20 18.53 39.22 0.86
C ASP A 20 18.33 37.70 0.98
N LEU A 21 17.18 37.26 1.54
CA LEU A 21 16.80 35.85 1.63
C LEU A 21 16.44 35.27 0.25
N MET A 22 15.79 36.07 -0.60
CA MET A 22 15.48 35.70 -1.97
C MET A 22 16.73 35.70 -2.86
N ASP A 23 17.70 36.60 -2.67
CA ASP A 23 18.97 36.63 -3.42
C ASP A 23 19.92 35.51 -2.96
N LEU A 24 19.85 35.08 -1.70
CA LEU A 24 20.52 33.86 -1.22
C LEU A 24 19.94 32.59 -1.86
N VAL A 25 18.61 32.56 -2.08
CA VAL A 25 17.91 31.46 -2.76
C VAL A 25 17.99 31.56 -4.29
N LYS A 26 18.22 32.75 -4.85
CA LYS A 26 18.29 33.00 -6.30
C LYS A 26 19.68 32.71 -6.84
N GLY A 27 20.11 31.49 -6.62
CA GLY A 27 21.19 30.89 -7.36
C GLY A 27 20.78 30.61 -8.80
N ASN A 28 20.98 31.57 -9.69
CA ASN A 28 20.77 31.40 -11.13
C ASN A 28 22.00 30.76 -11.82
N GLY A 29 22.72 29.87 -11.13
CA GLY A 29 23.85 29.15 -11.69
C GLY A 29 23.40 27.99 -12.59
N PRO A 30 24.01 27.78 -13.77
CA PRO A 30 23.72 26.61 -14.62
C PRO A 30 23.97 25.27 -13.90
N TRP A 31 24.84 25.27 -12.89
CA TRP A 31 25.11 24.10 -12.05
C TRP A 31 23.99 23.79 -11.04
N GLN A 32 23.32 24.82 -10.51
CA GLN A 32 22.19 24.64 -9.58
C GLN A 32 20.97 24.05 -10.29
N TRP A 33 20.69 24.48 -11.51
CA TRP A 33 19.66 23.87 -12.36
C TRP A 33 19.99 22.44 -12.77
N SER A 34 21.28 22.13 -12.97
CA SER A 34 21.72 20.76 -13.25
C SER A 34 21.49 19.84 -12.04
N ILE A 35 21.81 20.28 -10.83
CA ILE A 35 21.52 19.53 -9.60
C ILE A 35 20.02 19.38 -9.37
N LEU A 36 19.25 20.46 -9.53
CA LEU A 36 17.79 20.42 -9.38
C LEU A 36 17.16 19.44 -10.37
N THR A 37 17.69 19.38 -11.59
CA THR A 37 17.27 18.41 -12.61
C THR A 37 17.64 16.97 -12.22
N VAL A 38 18.86 16.73 -11.73
CA VAL A 38 19.29 15.40 -11.24
C VAL A 38 18.44 14.97 -10.04
N VAL A 39 18.15 15.87 -9.11
CA VAL A 39 17.29 15.61 -7.96
C VAL A 39 15.86 15.29 -8.41
N LEU A 40 15.29 16.05 -9.35
CA LEU A 40 13.97 15.73 -9.93
C LEU A 40 13.94 14.35 -10.59
N VAL A 41 14.96 14.04 -11.41
CA VAL A 41 15.07 12.74 -12.11
C VAL A 41 15.26 11.58 -11.13
N CYS A 42 15.87 11.77 -9.96
CA CYS A 42 16.03 10.71 -8.95
C CYS A 42 14.83 10.62 -7.98
N VAL A 43 14.22 11.74 -7.62
CA VAL A 43 13.14 11.80 -6.62
C VAL A 43 11.79 11.44 -7.24
N ILE A 44 11.53 11.81 -8.50
CA ILE A 44 10.27 11.48 -9.18
C ILE A 44 10.07 9.95 -9.29
N PRO A 45 11.02 9.15 -9.80
CA PRO A 45 10.87 7.69 -9.85
C PRO A 45 10.68 7.08 -8.47
N HIS A 46 11.32 7.64 -7.44
CA HIS A 46 11.19 7.15 -6.07
C HIS A 46 9.75 7.33 -5.55
N GLY A 47 9.12 8.46 -5.83
CA GLY A 47 7.71 8.72 -5.51
C GLY A 47 6.75 7.84 -6.31
N SER A 48 6.99 7.70 -7.62
CA SER A 48 6.15 6.89 -8.50
C SER A 48 6.16 5.41 -8.11
N ASN A 49 7.32 4.82 -7.82
CA ASN A 49 7.42 3.40 -7.44
C ASN A 49 6.68 3.07 -6.13
N ASN A 50 6.72 3.99 -5.14
CA ASN A 50 6.00 3.78 -3.89
C ASN A 50 4.48 3.76 -4.13
N PHE A 51 3.99 4.68 -4.96
CA PHE A 51 2.57 4.77 -5.33
C PHE A 51 2.11 3.60 -6.20
N SER A 52 2.93 3.14 -7.16
CA SER A 52 2.61 2.02 -8.04
C SER A 52 2.25 0.74 -7.29
N MET A 53 2.88 0.49 -6.13
CA MET A 53 2.62 -0.73 -5.39
C MET A 53 1.21 -0.82 -4.81
N THR A 54 0.54 0.31 -4.54
CA THR A 54 -0.87 0.33 -4.12
C THR A 54 -1.81 -0.18 -5.21
N PHE A 55 -1.46 0.04 -6.49
CA PHE A 55 -2.27 -0.43 -7.62
C PHE A 55 -1.94 -1.88 -8.01
N ILE A 56 -0.72 -2.33 -7.74
CA ILE A 56 -0.29 -3.69 -8.08
C ILE A 56 -0.80 -4.70 -7.06
N ALA A 57 -0.77 -4.34 -5.77
CA ALA A 57 -1.23 -5.18 -4.66
C ALA A 57 -2.35 -4.50 -3.86
N PRO A 58 -3.52 -4.21 -4.46
CA PRO A 58 -4.66 -3.69 -3.72
C PRO A 58 -5.22 -4.77 -2.80
N ASN A 59 -5.78 -4.36 -1.66
CA ASN A 59 -6.58 -5.26 -0.84
C ASN A 59 -7.90 -5.51 -1.59
N VAL A 60 -8.08 -6.74 -2.04
CA VAL A 60 -9.28 -7.19 -2.77
C VAL A 60 -10.09 -8.09 -1.86
N ASP A 61 -11.41 -7.94 -1.91
CA ASP A 61 -12.31 -8.85 -1.23
C ASP A 61 -12.15 -10.25 -1.81
N HIS A 62 -11.90 -11.21 -0.93
CA HIS A 62 -11.64 -12.60 -1.28
C HIS A 62 -12.38 -13.51 -0.32
N TRP A 63 -12.68 -14.72 -0.79
CA TRP A 63 -13.33 -15.76 0.00
C TRP A 63 -12.84 -17.13 -0.47
N CYS A 64 -13.09 -18.14 0.34
CA CYS A 64 -12.71 -19.50 0.02
C CYS A 64 -13.47 -20.02 -1.21
N SER A 65 -12.77 -20.66 -2.14
CA SER A 65 -13.37 -21.13 -3.38
C SER A 65 -14.41 -22.24 -3.12
N ARG A 66 -15.40 -22.31 -4.00
CA ARG A 66 -16.38 -23.40 -3.99
C ARG A 66 -15.72 -24.74 -4.33
N PRO A 67 -16.22 -25.86 -3.79
CA PRO A 67 -15.70 -27.17 -4.12
C PRO A 67 -15.93 -27.49 -5.61
N PRO A 68 -14.96 -28.13 -6.29
CA PRO A 68 -15.08 -28.46 -7.69
C PRO A 68 -16.23 -29.46 -7.90
N GLY A 69 -17.27 -29.04 -8.64
CA GLY A 69 -18.41 -29.89 -8.99
C GLY A 69 -19.77 -29.42 -8.48
N THR A 70 -19.86 -28.33 -7.71
CA THR A 70 -21.14 -27.73 -7.31
C THR A 70 -21.39 -26.39 -8.00
N ASN A 71 -22.49 -26.28 -8.74
CA ASN A 71 -22.93 -25.03 -9.35
C ASN A 71 -23.84 -24.25 -8.38
N ILE A 72 -23.28 -23.79 -7.27
CA ILE A 72 -23.97 -22.97 -6.27
C ILE A 72 -23.67 -21.48 -6.46
N SER A 73 -24.60 -20.59 -6.12
CA SER A 73 -24.37 -19.15 -6.20
C SER A 73 -23.35 -18.68 -5.15
N VAL A 74 -22.62 -17.61 -5.47
CA VAL A 74 -21.58 -17.03 -4.58
C VAL A 74 -22.18 -16.54 -3.26
N GLN A 75 -23.36 -15.93 -3.30
CA GLN A 75 -24.04 -15.42 -2.09
C GLN A 75 -24.43 -16.55 -1.14
N TYR A 76 -25.06 -17.61 -1.67
CA TYR A 76 -25.44 -18.78 -0.88
C TYR A 76 -24.21 -19.47 -0.26
N TRP A 77 -23.12 -19.56 -1.01
CA TRP A 77 -21.85 -20.09 -0.51
C TRP A 77 -21.29 -19.26 0.65
N LYS A 78 -21.28 -17.93 0.53
CA LYS A 78 -20.78 -17.03 1.57
C LYS A 78 -21.55 -17.16 2.88
N GLU A 79 -22.87 -17.34 2.82
CA GLU A 79 -23.71 -17.52 4.01
C GLU A 79 -23.58 -18.91 4.64
N PHE A 80 -23.31 -19.94 3.82
CA PHE A 80 -23.31 -21.33 4.27
C PHE A 80 -21.94 -21.84 4.72
N ALA A 81 -20.86 -21.41 4.07
CA ALA A 81 -19.53 -22.01 4.21
C ALA A 81 -18.54 -21.21 5.04
N LEU A 82 -18.77 -19.91 5.21
CA LEU A 82 -17.86 -19.03 5.92
C LEU A 82 -18.34 -18.85 7.38
N PRO A 83 -17.44 -18.99 8.37
CA PRO A 83 -17.77 -18.65 9.74
C PRO A 83 -18.02 -17.14 9.90
N PRO A 84 -18.88 -16.72 10.85
CA PRO A 84 -19.16 -15.32 11.09
C PRO A 84 -17.95 -14.55 11.64
N ASP A 85 -17.04 -15.26 12.34
CA ASP A 85 -15.84 -14.68 12.95
C ASP A 85 -14.74 -14.37 11.91
N ASP A 86 -14.64 -15.17 10.84
CA ASP A 86 -13.65 -15.00 9.77
C ASP A 86 -14.23 -15.39 8.42
N LYS A 87 -14.54 -14.38 7.61
CA LYS A 87 -15.20 -14.56 6.31
C LYS A 87 -14.23 -14.68 5.14
N GLN A 88 -12.92 -14.55 5.37
CA GLN A 88 -11.94 -14.39 4.30
C GLN A 88 -10.94 -15.55 4.25
N CYS A 89 -10.47 -16.01 5.42
CA CYS A 89 -9.35 -16.96 5.50
C CYS A 89 -9.74 -18.37 5.91
N SER A 90 -10.99 -18.54 6.35
CA SER A 90 -11.47 -19.73 7.03
C SER A 90 -12.77 -20.23 6.42
N ARG A 91 -12.95 -21.56 6.36
CA ARG A 91 -14.23 -22.18 5.98
C ARG A 91 -14.58 -23.35 6.89
N TYR A 92 -15.87 -23.70 6.92
CA TYR A 92 -16.30 -24.91 7.59
C TYR A 92 -15.85 -26.17 6.85
N LYS A 93 -15.39 -27.16 7.61
CA LYS A 93 -15.08 -28.50 7.12
C LYS A 93 -16.37 -29.28 6.87
N PHE A 94 -16.75 -29.40 5.60
CA PHE A 94 -17.88 -30.23 5.21
C PHE A 94 -17.43 -31.69 5.14
N ILE A 95 -17.85 -32.51 6.10
CA ILE A 95 -17.45 -33.93 6.16
C ILE A 95 -18.26 -34.78 5.16
N ASN A 96 -19.49 -34.38 4.80
CA ASN A 96 -20.28 -34.92 3.69
C ASN A 96 -21.45 -33.98 3.36
N ILE A 97 -21.66 -33.64 2.08
CA ILE A 97 -22.83 -32.84 1.62
C ILE A 97 -24.14 -33.62 1.85
N SER A 98 -24.07 -34.95 2.00
CA SER A 98 -25.22 -35.85 2.16
C SER A 98 -25.69 -36.11 3.60
N GLU A 99 -24.92 -35.74 4.62
CA GLU A 99 -25.35 -35.88 6.04
C GLU A 99 -25.92 -34.56 6.56
N ARG A 100 -26.96 -34.10 5.88
CA ARG A 100 -27.89 -33.12 6.42
C ARG A 100 -28.92 -33.88 7.26
N SER A 101 -28.52 -34.37 8.43
CA SER A 101 -29.49 -34.75 9.45
C SER A 101 -29.04 -34.23 10.80
N GLU A 102 -29.86 -33.29 11.27
CA GLU A 102 -30.14 -33.03 12.68
C GLU A 102 -28.98 -32.64 13.57
N GLY A 103 -28.95 -31.37 13.95
CA GLY A 103 -28.84 -30.98 15.37
C GLY A 103 -27.66 -31.53 16.18
N GLY A 104 -26.63 -32.07 15.54
CA GLY A 104 -25.46 -32.57 16.19
C GLY A 104 -24.51 -31.41 16.43
N ASN A 105 -24.00 -31.30 17.64
CA ASN A 105 -22.75 -30.59 17.95
C ASN A 105 -21.56 -31.29 17.25
N ALA A 106 -21.64 -31.54 15.94
CA ALA A 106 -20.46 -31.70 15.13
C ALA A 106 -19.78 -30.35 15.21
N SER A 107 -18.71 -30.28 16.00
CA SER A 107 -17.81 -29.15 16.05
C SER A 107 -17.66 -28.65 14.63
N ARG A 108 -18.15 -27.44 14.36
CA ARG A 108 -17.95 -26.78 13.08
C ARG A 108 -16.46 -26.46 13.01
N GLU A 109 -15.67 -27.49 12.73
CA GLU A 109 -14.23 -27.39 12.61
C GLU A 109 -13.96 -26.45 11.46
N THR A 110 -13.36 -25.33 11.81
CA THR A 110 -12.88 -24.35 10.85
C THR A 110 -11.55 -24.85 10.32
N ILE A 111 -11.41 -24.87 9.00
CA ILE A 111 -10.16 -25.20 8.32
C ILE A 111 -9.73 -23.99 7.49
N SER A 112 -8.42 -23.87 7.29
CA SER A 112 -7.86 -22.90 6.34
C SER A 112 -8.29 -23.26 4.91
N CYS A 113 -8.35 -22.24 4.07
CA CYS A 113 -8.76 -22.40 2.69
C CYS A 113 -7.55 -22.72 1.80
N ASP A 114 -7.67 -23.75 0.96
CA ASP A 114 -6.62 -24.13 0.02
C ASP A 114 -6.63 -23.27 -1.26
N SER A 115 -7.78 -22.70 -1.58
CA SER A 115 -8.03 -21.92 -2.78
C SER A 115 -9.03 -20.81 -2.52
N TRP A 116 -8.87 -19.70 -3.24
CA TRP A 116 -9.63 -18.46 -3.06
C TRP A 116 -10.30 -18.02 -4.36
N GLU A 117 -11.50 -17.47 -4.24
CA GLU A 117 -12.21 -16.72 -5.27
C GLU A 117 -12.17 -15.23 -4.86
N TYR A 118 -11.95 -14.35 -5.83
CA TYR A 118 -11.80 -12.90 -5.63
C TYR A 118 -12.97 -12.16 -6.26
N ASP A 119 -13.30 -10.97 -5.74
CA ASP A 119 -14.23 -10.07 -6.42
C ASP A 119 -13.54 -9.32 -7.56
N ASP A 120 -13.83 -9.75 -8.78
CA ASP A 120 -13.28 -9.13 -10.01
C ASP A 120 -14.07 -7.88 -10.46
N SER A 121 -14.99 -7.35 -9.63
CA SER A 121 -15.86 -6.22 -9.97
C SER A 121 -15.08 -4.93 -10.30
N ILE A 122 -13.93 -4.70 -9.66
CA ILE A 122 -13.10 -3.50 -9.84
C ILE A 122 -11.81 -3.81 -10.62
N TYR A 123 -11.20 -4.96 -10.36
CA TYR A 123 -9.92 -5.35 -10.97
C TYR A 123 -10.00 -6.78 -11.48
N SER A 124 -9.79 -7.00 -12.78
CA SER A 124 -9.89 -8.33 -13.39
C SER A 124 -8.76 -9.29 -13.00
N SER A 125 -7.58 -8.77 -12.62
CA SER A 125 -6.44 -9.56 -12.18
C SER A 125 -5.46 -8.66 -11.44
N THR A 126 -5.05 -9.05 -10.23
CA THR A 126 -4.08 -8.32 -9.41
C THR A 126 -2.93 -9.25 -9.04
N ILE A 127 -1.80 -8.70 -8.57
CA ILE A 127 -0.69 -9.56 -8.13
C ILE A 127 -1.13 -10.47 -6.97
N VAL A 128 -2.05 -9.97 -6.14
CA VAL A 128 -2.61 -10.71 -5.00
C VAL A 128 -3.38 -11.93 -5.48
N SER A 129 -4.25 -11.78 -6.49
CA SER A 129 -5.04 -12.90 -7.01
C SER A 129 -4.22 -13.88 -7.85
N GLN A 130 -3.18 -13.42 -8.55
CA GLN A 130 -2.31 -14.30 -9.35
C GLN A 130 -1.45 -15.24 -8.49
N TRP A 131 -0.94 -14.75 -7.36
CA TRP A 131 -0.01 -15.51 -6.50
C TRP A 131 -0.63 -15.99 -5.19
N ASN A 132 -1.92 -15.71 -4.97
CA ASN A 132 -2.66 -16.00 -3.74
C ASN A 132 -1.93 -15.49 -2.49
N LEU A 133 -1.58 -14.20 -2.49
CA LEU A 133 -0.88 -13.54 -1.37
C LEU A 133 -1.86 -13.09 -0.27
N VAL A 134 -2.82 -13.93 0.08
CA VAL A 134 -3.84 -13.66 1.10
C VAL A 134 -3.61 -14.51 2.35
N CYS A 135 -4.19 -14.08 3.48
CA CYS A 135 -4.17 -14.83 4.75
C CYS A 135 -2.74 -15.20 5.17
N ASP A 136 -2.39 -16.50 5.18
CA ASP A 136 -1.06 -17.01 5.55
C ASP A 136 0.09 -16.44 4.69
N ARG A 137 -0.23 -15.84 3.54
CA ARG A 137 0.76 -15.29 2.59
C ARG A 137 0.75 -13.77 2.49
N GLU A 138 -0.08 -13.08 3.27
CA GLU A 138 -0.15 -11.61 3.26
C GLU A 138 1.17 -10.96 3.69
N TRP A 139 1.87 -11.57 4.65
CA TRP A 139 3.15 -11.09 5.17
C TRP A 139 4.24 -10.95 4.10
N LEU A 140 4.17 -11.70 2.99
CA LEU A 140 5.12 -11.60 1.87
C LEU A 140 5.08 -10.22 1.21
N ILE A 141 3.88 -9.61 1.15
CA ILE A 141 3.72 -8.25 0.63
C ILE A 141 4.45 -7.27 1.56
N SER A 142 4.26 -7.42 2.88
CA SER A 142 4.93 -6.59 3.89
C SER A 142 6.46 -6.76 3.86
N MET A 143 6.95 -7.99 3.73
CA MET A 143 8.40 -8.24 3.60
C MET A 143 9.02 -7.55 2.40
N SER A 144 8.37 -7.61 1.23
CA SER A 144 8.90 -6.99 0.01
C SER A 144 9.08 -5.47 0.19
N LYS A 145 8.14 -4.82 0.89
CA LYS A 145 8.25 -3.41 1.29
C LYS A 145 9.42 -3.17 2.24
N SER A 146 9.57 -4.00 3.26
CA SER A 146 10.66 -3.87 4.23
C SER A 146 12.03 -4.00 3.58
N ILE A 147 12.21 -4.99 2.68
CA ILE A 147 13.45 -5.20 1.94
C ILE A 147 13.75 -4.01 1.03
N PHE A 148 12.73 -3.47 0.35
CA PHE A 148 12.89 -2.28 -0.49
C PHE A 148 13.38 -1.07 0.32
N ILE A 149 12.74 -0.79 1.46
CA ILE A 149 13.13 0.31 2.35
C ILE A 149 14.54 0.08 2.92
N ALA A 150 14.87 -1.14 3.35
CA ALA A 150 16.20 -1.48 3.82
C ALA A 150 17.27 -1.27 2.74
N GLY A 151 16.97 -1.61 1.48
CA GLY A 151 17.84 -1.34 0.34
C GLY A 151 18.09 0.15 0.13
N ILE A 152 17.07 1.00 0.31
CA ILE A 152 17.21 2.45 0.26
C ILE A 152 18.13 2.96 1.37
N PHE A 153 17.96 2.48 2.61
CA PHE A 153 18.81 2.86 3.74
C PHE A 153 20.27 2.47 3.54
N LEU A 154 20.52 1.27 2.99
CA LEU A 154 21.87 0.81 2.67
C LEU A 154 22.49 1.69 1.58
N SER A 155 21.73 1.97 0.51
CA SER A 155 22.16 2.86 -0.57
C SER A 155 22.55 4.24 -0.02
N SER A 156 21.69 4.89 0.75
CA SER A 156 21.98 6.23 1.29
C SER A 156 23.22 6.25 2.18
N THR A 157 23.44 5.20 2.97
CA THR A 157 24.61 5.10 3.85
C THR A 157 25.90 4.92 3.04
N LEU A 158 25.87 4.08 2.00
CA LEU A 158 27.01 3.88 1.10
C LEU A 158 27.37 5.16 0.35
N PHE A 159 26.38 5.87 -0.22
CA PHE A 159 26.62 7.14 -0.90
C PHE A 159 27.13 8.22 0.05
N ALA A 160 26.64 8.28 1.29
CA ALA A 160 27.16 9.18 2.32
C ALA A 160 28.64 8.90 2.61
N TYR A 161 29.02 7.62 2.78
CA TYR A 161 30.41 7.23 3.00
C TYR A 161 31.34 7.51 1.82
N LEU A 162 30.84 7.42 0.58
CA LEU A 162 31.62 7.74 -0.62
C LEU A 162 31.78 9.26 -0.85
N THR A 163 30.91 10.07 -0.24
CA THR A 163 30.89 11.53 -0.43
C THR A 163 31.73 12.26 0.63
N ASP A 164 31.94 11.64 1.79
CA ASP A 164 32.89 12.09 2.83
C ASP A 164 34.35 11.80 2.41
#